data_AF-A0A7G8HHS1-F1
#
_entry.id   AF-A0A7G8HHS1-F1
#
_cell.length_a   1.000
_cell.length_b   1.000
_cell.length_c   1.000
_cell.angle_alpha   90.00
_cell.angle_beta   90.00
_cell.angle_gamma   90.00
#
_symmetry.space_group_name_H-M   'P 1'
#
loop_
_entity.id
_entity.type
_entity.pdbx_description
1 polymer ?
#
loop_
_entity_poly.entity_id
_entity_poly.type
_entity_poly.pdbx_seq_one_letter_code
_entity_poly.pdbx_strand_id
1 'polypeptide(L)'
;MRTVLFLCTGNYFRSRFSELWFNHQIVLQGHDDDVHAVSAGLKVTSDNGNIGAMAVEAQIALQQHGVAIDPTQLAMPRQVSRDDVEQADVVVAVDADAHRPMVRELFPDLEAKIRFWSVKDLDEVVAGDDPIALLQHQVDQLINALITGH
;
A
#
# COMPACT_ATOMS: atom_id res chain seq x y z
N MET A 1 -5.36 -15.35 10.59
CA MET A 1 -5.31 -14.00 10.00
C MET A 1 -4.20 -13.95 8.95
N ARG A 2 -4.58 -13.78 7.68
CA ARG A 2 -3.67 -13.55 6.56
C ARG A 2 -3.16 -12.11 6.58
N THR A 3 -1.95 -11.89 6.09
CA THR A 3 -1.29 -10.57 6.04
C THR A 3 -1.02 -10.16 4.60
N VAL A 4 -1.52 -8.98 4.22
CA VAL A 4 -1.22 -8.33 2.95
C VAL A 4 -0.24 -7.18 3.19
N LEU A 5 0.93 -7.21 2.57
CA LEU A 5 1.93 -6.14 2.65
C LEU A 5 1.90 -5.28 1.39
N PHE A 6 1.58 -4.00 1.55
CA PHE A 6 1.69 -3.00 0.48
C PHE A 6 3.02 -2.25 0.53
N LEU A 7 3.68 -2.13 -0.62
CA LEU A 7 4.96 -1.48 -0.80
C LEU A 7 4.88 -0.34 -1.80
N CYS A 8 5.48 0.79 -1.44
CA CYS A 8 5.86 1.86 -2.36
C CYS A 8 7.26 2.36 -2.02
N THR A 9 7.75 3.42 -2.67
CA THR A 9 9.06 4.00 -2.37
C THR A 9 9.15 4.48 -0.91
N GLY A 10 8.32 5.44 -0.53
CA GLY A 10 8.49 6.20 0.72
C GLY A 10 7.56 5.84 1.87
N ASN A 11 6.61 4.92 1.70
CA ASN A 11 5.56 4.59 2.68
C ASN A 11 4.73 5.79 3.20
N TYR A 12 4.57 6.80 2.35
CA TYR A 12 3.90 8.05 2.72
C TYR A 12 2.55 8.24 2.02
N PHE A 13 2.45 7.83 0.76
CA PHE A 13 1.24 7.99 -0.05
C PHE A 13 0.64 6.64 -0.45
N ARG A 14 1.05 6.09 -1.59
CA ARG A 14 0.37 4.96 -2.26
C ARG A 14 0.20 3.70 -1.39
N SER A 15 1.28 3.20 -0.77
CA SER A 15 1.16 1.99 0.06
C SER A 15 0.38 2.21 1.36
N ARG A 16 0.49 3.40 1.97
CA ARG A 16 -0.27 3.78 3.16
C ARG A 16 -1.75 3.91 2.86
N PHE A 17 -2.09 4.54 1.74
CA PHE A 17 -3.47 4.61 1.24
C PHE A 17 -4.04 3.21 1.03
N SER A 18 -3.32 2.34 0.33
CA SER A 18 -3.77 0.95 0.07
C SER A 18 -4.02 0.16 1.35
N GLU A 19 -3.15 0.27 2.35
CA GLU A 19 -3.35 -0.38 3.65
C GLU A 19 -4.64 0.08 4.34
N LEU A 20 -4.81 1.39 4.50
CA LEU A 20 -5.96 1.94 5.23
C LEU A 20 -7.27 1.69 4.49
N TRP A 21 -7.27 1.82 3.16
CA TRP A 21 -8.41 1.46 2.33
C TRP A 21 -8.75 -0.03 2.46
N PHE A 22 -7.75 -0.90 2.35
CA PHE A 22 -7.94 -2.35 2.47
C PHE A 22 -8.56 -2.72 3.82
N ASN A 23 -7.97 -2.26 4.92
CA ASN A 23 -8.44 -2.57 6.26
C ASN A 23 -9.86 -2.04 6.51
N HIS A 24 -10.18 -0.85 6.01
CA HIS A 24 -11.53 -0.31 6.09
C HIS A 24 -12.55 -1.20 5.36
N GLN A 25 -12.25 -1.60 4.13
CA GLN A 25 -13.13 -2.46 3.33
C GLN A 25 -13.32 -3.85 3.95
N ILE A 26 -12.26 -4.44 4.50
CA ILE A 26 -12.34 -5.72 5.19
C ILE A 26 -13.25 -5.67 6.41
N VAL A 27 -13.14 -4.62 7.23
CA VAL A 27 -14.04 -4.42 8.39
C VAL A 27 -15.48 -4.25 7.94
N LEU A 28 -15.74 -3.45 6.88
CA LEU A 28 -17.09 -3.27 6.35
C LEU A 28 -17.72 -4.57 5.83
N GLN A 29 -16.90 -5.51 5.37
CA GLN A 29 -17.35 -6.81 4.88
C GLN A 29 -17.36 -7.90 5.97
N GLY A 30 -16.91 -7.60 7.19
CA GLY A 30 -16.90 -8.52 8.33
C GLY A 30 -15.84 -9.62 8.25
N HIS A 31 -14.68 -9.32 7.64
CA HIS A 31 -13.57 -10.27 7.44
C HIS A 31 -12.29 -9.89 8.21
N ASP A 32 -12.40 -9.05 9.23
CA ASP A 32 -11.27 -8.50 9.99
C ASP A 32 -10.55 -9.53 10.87
N ASP A 33 -11.18 -10.66 11.19
CA ASP A 33 -10.52 -11.81 11.82
C ASP A 33 -9.71 -12.67 10.82
N ASP A 34 -10.04 -12.59 9.53
CA ASP A 34 -9.50 -13.47 8.48
C ASP A 34 -8.27 -12.88 7.81
N VAL A 35 -8.27 -11.59 7.53
CA VAL A 35 -7.23 -10.92 6.74
C VAL A 35 -7.06 -9.47 7.17
N HIS A 36 -5.84 -8.98 7.07
CA HIS A 36 -5.54 -7.56 7.26
C HIS A 36 -4.39 -7.14 6.36
N ALA A 37 -4.21 -5.83 6.24
CA ALA A 37 -3.11 -5.22 5.53
C ALA A 37 -2.19 -4.43 6.47
N VAL A 38 -0.92 -4.38 6.07
CA VAL A 38 0.12 -3.50 6.58
C VAL A 38 0.85 -2.86 5.41
N SER A 39 1.57 -1.76 5.65
CA SER A 39 2.43 -1.15 4.62
C SER A 39 3.83 -0.82 5.09
N ALA A 40 4.74 -0.74 4.12
CA ALA A 40 6.13 -0.33 4.30
C ALA A 40 6.67 0.34 3.03
N GLY A 41 7.90 0.84 3.11
CA GLY A 41 8.58 1.57 2.05
C GLY A 41 9.88 0.88 1.64
N LEU A 42 10.14 0.85 0.34
CA LEU A 42 11.35 0.26 -0.25
C LEU A 42 12.57 1.17 -0.09
N LYS A 43 12.38 2.49 0.00
CA LYS A 43 13.46 3.46 0.11
C LYS A 43 13.00 4.65 0.95
N VAL A 44 12.72 4.41 2.22
CA VAL A 44 12.31 5.45 3.15
C VAL A 44 13.51 6.33 3.49
N THR A 45 13.35 7.63 3.28
CA THR A 45 14.38 8.64 3.56
C THR A 45 13.76 9.75 4.40
N SER A 46 14.56 10.38 5.27
CA SER A 46 14.13 11.53 6.06
C SER A 46 14.26 12.87 5.31
N ASP A 47 14.88 12.87 4.13
CA ASP A 47 15.22 14.07 3.34
C ASP A 47 14.37 14.19 2.06
N ASN A 48 13.05 14.01 2.20
CA ASN A 48 12.10 14.07 1.08
C ASN A 48 11.08 15.21 1.22
N GLY A 49 11.20 16.03 2.26
CA GLY A 49 10.27 17.14 2.52
C GLY A 49 8.88 16.71 2.99
N ASN A 50 8.62 15.42 3.20
CA ASN A 50 7.34 14.93 3.70
C ASN A 50 7.11 15.36 5.15
N ILE A 51 5.90 15.83 5.43
CA ILE A 51 5.50 16.25 6.77
C ILE A 51 4.50 15.24 7.33
N GLY A 52 4.81 14.71 8.52
CA GLY A 52 3.96 13.75 9.22
C GLY A 52 3.98 12.35 8.61
N ALA A 53 2.94 11.58 8.94
CA ALA A 53 2.90 10.14 8.67
C ALA A 53 2.35 9.75 7.29
N MET A 54 1.60 10.64 6.64
CA MET A 54 0.86 10.33 5.41
C MET A 54 0.59 11.58 4.56
N ALA A 55 0.60 11.44 3.24
CA ALA A 55 0.26 12.51 2.30
C ALA A 55 -1.15 13.06 2.56
N VAL A 56 -1.30 14.38 2.47
CA VAL A 56 -2.57 15.06 2.74
C VAL A 56 -3.65 14.65 1.73
N GLU A 57 -3.27 14.42 0.47
CA GLU A 57 -4.14 13.99 -0.61
C GLU A 57 -4.77 12.63 -0.31
N ALA A 58 -3.98 11.68 0.18
CA ALA A 58 -4.52 10.37 0.58
C ALA A 58 -5.41 10.45 1.82
N GLN A 59 -5.08 11.33 2.78
CA GLN A 59 -5.93 11.53 3.95
C GLN A 59 -7.30 12.08 3.54
N ILE A 60 -7.32 13.12 2.70
CA ILE A 60 -8.55 13.73 2.17
C ILE A 60 -9.38 12.68 1.43
N ALA A 61 -8.76 11.90 0.54
CA ALA A 61 -9.48 10.89 -0.24
C ALA A 61 -10.09 9.80 0.64
N LEU A 62 -9.36 9.30 1.64
CA LEU A 62 -9.87 8.32 2.59
C LEU A 62 -11.03 8.88 3.43
N GLN A 63 -10.91 10.10 3.93
CA GLN A 63 -11.96 10.77 4.70
C GLN A 63 -13.23 11.02 3.88
N GLN A 64 -13.09 11.39 2.61
CA GLN A 64 -14.23 11.55 1.69
C GLN A 64 -15.02 10.25 1.49
N HIS A 65 -14.38 9.09 1.69
CA HIS A 65 -15.01 7.78 1.59
C HIS A 65 -15.34 7.17 2.97
N GLY A 66 -15.36 7.98 4.03
CA GLY A 66 -15.82 7.55 5.36
C GLY A 66 -14.76 6.82 6.20
N VAL A 67 -13.50 6.79 5.76
CA VAL A 67 -12.41 6.24 6.58
C VAL A 67 -12.01 7.28 7.62
N ALA A 68 -12.23 6.96 8.90
CA ALA A 68 -11.78 7.79 10.00
C ALA A 68 -10.25 7.75 10.11
N ILE A 69 -9.61 8.91 9.98
CA ILE A 69 -8.16 9.05 10.14
C ILE A 69 -7.90 10.02 11.28
N ASP A 70 -7.16 9.55 12.29
CA ASP A 70 -6.49 10.41 13.26
C ASP A 70 -5.01 10.53 12.88
N PRO A 71 -4.58 11.67 12.30
CA PRO A 71 -3.20 11.86 11.86
C PRO A 71 -2.19 11.74 13.00
N THR A 72 -2.61 11.94 14.25
CA THR A 72 -1.73 11.86 15.43
C THR A 72 -1.45 10.42 15.86
N GLN A 73 -2.26 9.47 15.39
CA GLN A 73 -2.11 8.04 15.67
C GLN A 73 -1.49 7.26 14.51
N LEU A 74 -1.31 7.90 13.35
CA LEU A 74 -0.66 7.26 12.21
C LEU A 74 0.83 7.05 12.49
N ALA A 75 1.30 5.82 12.26
CA ALA A 75 2.71 5.49 12.34
C ALA A 75 3.51 6.19 11.23
N MET A 76 4.68 6.74 11.57
CA MET A 76 5.60 7.32 10.60
C MET A 76 6.01 6.30 9.52
N PRO A 77 6.37 6.75 8.31
CA PRO A 77 6.84 5.88 7.25
C PRO A 77 7.99 4.98 7.73
N ARG A 78 7.91 3.70 7.40
CA ARG A 78 8.90 2.70 7.83
C ARG A 78 9.54 2.00 6.64
N GLN A 79 10.83 1.73 6.76
CA GLN A 79 11.55 0.89 5.81
C GLN A 79 11.05 -0.56 5.92
N VAL A 80 10.88 -1.22 4.79
CA VAL A 80 10.55 -2.65 4.73
C VAL A 80 11.76 -3.50 5.14
N SER A 81 11.52 -4.54 5.92
CA SER A 81 12.51 -5.58 6.25
C SER A 81 12.31 -6.81 5.38
N ARG A 82 13.32 -7.69 5.33
CA ARG A 82 13.17 -9.00 4.68
C ARG A 82 12.05 -9.82 5.33
N ASP A 83 12.01 -9.83 6.67
CA ASP A 83 11.01 -10.57 7.44
C ASP A 83 9.58 -10.14 7.09
N ASP A 84 9.33 -8.84 6.86
CA ASP A 84 8.02 -8.35 6.39
C ASP A 84 7.58 -9.08 5.10
N VAL A 85 8.49 -9.20 4.13
CA VAL A 85 8.22 -9.80 2.82
C VAL A 85 8.07 -11.33 2.93
N GLU A 86 8.92 -11.96 3.74
CA GLU A 86 8.89 -13.41 3.93
C GLU A 86 7.64 -13.88 4.69
N GLN A 87 7.21 -13.14 5.71
CA GLN A 87 6.06 -13.52 6.54
C GLN A 87 4.71 -13.14 5.94
N ALA A 88 4.63 -12.12 5.09
CA ALA A 88 3.37 -11.75 4.46
C ALA A 88 2.86 -12.85 3.51
N ASP A 89 1.56 -13.13 3.55
CA ASP A 89 0.92 -14.09 2.65
C ASP A 89 0.80 -13.53 1.23
N VAL A 90 0.59 -12.22 1.12
CA VAL A 90 0.55 -11.48 -0.15
C VAL A 90 1.41 -10.23 -0.03
N VAL A 91 2.28 -10.01 -1.01
CA VAL A 91 3.09 -8.78 -1.10
C VAL A 91 2.76 -8.09 -2.41
N VAL A 92 2.48 -6.79 -2.34
CA VAL A 92 2.14 -5.95 -3.50
C VAL A 92 3.06 -4.73 -3.53
N ALA A 93 3.78 -4.54 -4.62
CA ALA A 93 4.43 -3.29 -4.95
C ALA A 93 3.59 -2.53 -5.98
N VAL A 94 3.17 -1.32 -5.63
CA VAL A 94 2.06 -0.62 -6.34
C VAL A 94 2.43 -0.06 -7.72
N ASP A 95 3.72 -0.05 -8.07
CA ASP A 95 4.24 0.43 -9.36
C ASP A 95 5.44 -0.42 -9.80
N ALA A 96 5.28 -1.18 -10.88
CA ALA A 96 6.28 -2.11 -11.37
C ALA A 96 7.58 -1.40 -11.77
N ASP A 97 7.48 -0.28 -12.48
CA ASP A 97 8.65 0.37 -13.08
C ASP A 97 9.51 1.02 -12.00
N ALA A 98 8.87 1.69 -11.04
CA ALA A 98 9.56 2.33 -9.94
C ALA A 98 10.14 1.30 -8.95
N HIS A 99 9.36 0.27 -8.59
CA HIS A 99 9.69 -0.56 -7.43
C HIS A 99 10.47 -1.83 -7.78
N ARG A 100 10.34 -2.40 -8.98
CA ARG A 100 11.06 -3.64 -9.34
C ARG A 100 12.59 -3.51 -9.22
N PRO A 101 13.23 -2.39 -9.64
CA PRO A 101 14.66 -2.19 -9.39
C PRO A 101 15.01 -2.18 -7.90
N MET A 102 14.21 -1.52 -7.06
CA MET A 102 14.44 -1.45 -5.62
C MET A 102 14.28 -2.81 -4.94
N VAL A 103 13.27 -3.58 -5.34
CA VAL A 103 13.07 -4.96 -4.89
C VAL A 103 14.27 -5.82 -5.25
N ARG A 104 14.79 -5.72 -6.49
CA ARG A 104 15.97 -6.49 -6.91
C ARG A 104 17.24 -6.14 -6.14
N GLU A 105 17.36 -4.88 -5.72
CA GLU A 105 18.48 -4.43 -4.90
C GLU A 105 18.39 -4.98 -3.47
N LEU A 106 17.20 -4.98 -2.86
CA LEU A 106 17.01 -5.37 -1.46
C LEU A 106 16.78 -6.87 -1.26
N PHE A 107 15.95 -7.48 -2.12
CA PHE A 107 15.41 -8.83 -1.98
C PHE A 107 15.34 -9.57 -3.34
N PRO A 108 16.47 -9.74 -4.05
CA PRO A 108 16.46 -10.32 -5.40
C PRO A 108 15.83 -11.72 -5.49
N ASP A 109 15.98 -12.53 -4.45
CA ASP A 109 15.43 -13.88 -4.30
C ASP A 109 13.92 -13.90 -3.99
N LEU A 110 13.35 -12.78 -3.53
CA LEU A 110 11.94 -12.66 -3.17
C LEU A 110 11.10 -11.93 -4.22
N GLU A 111 11.70 -11.44 -5.32
CA GLU A 111 10.96 -10.73 -6.38
C GLU A 111 9.76 -11.54 -6.91
N ALA A 112 9.91 -12.86 -7.04
CA ALA A 112 8.86 -13.76 -7.52
C ALA A 112 7.64 -13.86 -6.57
N LYS A 113 7.81 -13.51 -5.28
CA LYS A 113 6.72 -13.45 -4.30
C LYS A 113 5.90 -12.16 -4.40
N ILE A 114 6.47 -11.12 -5.02
CA ILE A 114 5.89 -9.79 -5.07
C ILE A 114 5.02 -9.64 -6.32
N ARG A 115 3.75 -9.28 -6.10
CA ARG A 115 2.85 -8.82 -7.15
C ARG A 115 3.14 -7.37 -7.47
N PHE A 116 3.22 -7.03 -8.75
CA PHE A 116 3.46 -5.66 -9.18
C PHE A 116 2.22 -5.11 -9.86
N TRP A 117 1.78 -3.94 -9.42
CA TRP A 117 0.77 -3.13 -10.11
C TRP A 117 1.44 -2.03 -10.93
N SER A 118 0.65 -1.20 -11.59
CA SER A 118 1.13 -0.11 -12.45
C SER A 118 0.50 1.23 -12.07
N VAL A 119 0.44 1.55 -10.77
CA VAL A 119 -0.17 2.79 -10.27
C VAL A 119 0.92 3.83 -9.97
N LYS A 120 0.99 4.83 -10.84
CA LYS A 120 1.95 5.94 -10.80
C LYS A 120 1.69 6.89 -9.62
N ASP A 121 2.70 7.67 -9.24
CA ASP A 121 2.51 8.74 -8.26
C ASP A 121 1.73 9.93 -8.86
N LEU A 122 1.29 10.85 -8.01
CA LEU A 122 0.48 12.01 -8.42
C LEU A 122 1.18 12.91 -9.44
N ASP A 123 2.50 13.03 -9.36
CA ASP A 123 3.33 13.85 -10.25
C ASP A 123 3.78 13.12 -11.53
N GLU A 124 3.50 11.82 -11.64
CA GLU A 124 3.89 10.96 -12.75
C GLU A 124 2.73 10.65 -13.72
N VAL A 125 1.56 11.22 -13.46
CA VAL A 125 0.33 10.98 -14.23
C VAL A 125 0.38 11.64 -15.61
N VAL A 126 0.07 10.88 -16.65
CA VAL A 126 -0.29 11.41 -17.97
C VAL A 126 -1.81 11.59 -18.02
N ALA A 127 -2.28 12.71 -18.58
CA ALA A 127 -3.67 13.16 -18.51
C ALA A 127 -4.74 12.05 -18.64
N GLY A 128 -5.52 11.84 -17.57
CA GLY A 128 -6.69 10.96 -17.55
C GLY A 128 -6.73 9.94 -16.41
N ASP A 129 -5.59 9.60 -15.81
CA ASP A 129 -5.51 8.60 -14.74
C ASP A 129 -5.49 9.26 -13.35
N ASP A 130 -6.39 8.88 -12.45
CA ASP A 130 -6.31 9.27 -11.04
C ASP A 130 -5.68 8.12 -10.23
N PRO A 131 -4.45 8.27 -9.70
CA PRO A 131 -3.79 7.26 -8.89
C PRO A 131 -4.63 6.77 -7.72
N ILE A 132 -5.42 7.65 -7.08
CA ILE A 132 -6.23 7.29 -5.93
C ILE A 132 -7.35 6.33 -6.37
N ALA A 133 -8.10 6.68 -7.40
CA ALA A 133 -9.15 5.82 -7.96
C ALA A 133 -8.58 4.48 -8.45
N LEU A 134 -7.40 4.49 -9.06
CA LEU A 134 -6.71 3.27 -9.50
C LEU A 134 -6.29 2.39 -8.32
N LEU A 135 -5.75 2.98 -7.23
CA LEU A 135 -5.42 2.24 -6.02
C LEU A 135 -6.67 1.62 -5.39
N GLN A 136 -7.78 2.36 -5.27
CA GLN A 136 -9.04 1.82 -4.76
C GLN A 136 -9.48 0.60 -5.58
N HIS A 137 -9.53 0.74 -6.91
CA HIS A 137 -9.92 -0.34 -7.79
C HIS A 137 -9.04 -1.59 -7.65
N GLN A 138 -7.72 -1.43 -7.64
CA GLN A 138 -6.77 -2.55 -7.50
C GLN A 138 -6.89 -3.23 -6.13
N VAL A 139 -7.07 -2.45 -5.07
CA VAL A 139 -7.27 -2.98 -3.71
C VAL A 139 -8.60 -3.73 -3.62
N ASP A 140 -9.69 -3.21 -4.17
CA ASP A 140 -11.00 -3.87 -4.17
C ASP A 140 -10.96 -5.18 -4.96
N GLN A 141 -10.27 -5.21 -6.10
CA GLN A 141 -10.03 -6.44 -6.86
C GLN A 141 -9.23 -7.47 -6.06
N LEU A 142 -8.20 -7.03 -5.33
CA LEU A 142 -7.41 -7.91 -4.47
C LEU A 142 -8.26 -8.48 -3.33
N ILE A 143 -9.06 -7.66 -2.66
CA ILE A 143 -9.98 -8.10 -1.60
C ILE A 143 -10.93 -9.16 -2.13
N ASN A 144 -11.59 -8.88 -3.26
CA ASN A 144 -12.52 -9.83 -3.89
C ASN A 144 -11.84 -11.17 -4.19
N ALA A 145 -10.62 -11.15 -4.73
CA ALA A 145 -9.86 -12.38 -5.00
C ALA A 145 -9.49 -13.15 -3.73
N LEU A 146 -9.24 -12.46 -2.61
CA LEU A 146 -8.86 -13.09 -1.33
C LEU A 146 -10.06 -13.70 -0.60
N ILE A 147 -11.22 -13.06 -0.69
CA ILE A 147 -12.45 -13.51 -0.02
C ILE A 147 -13.18 -14.58 -0.83
N THR A 148 -13.27 -14.43 -2.16
CA THR A 148 -13.99 -15.40 -3.02
C THR A 148 -13.20 -16.67 -3.31
N GLY A 149 -11.90 -16.71 -3.00
CA GLY A 149 -11.02 -17.86 -3.21
C GLY A 149 -11.16 -19.01 -2.20
N HIS A 150 -12.35 -19.18 -1.60
CA HIS A 150 -12.71 -20.28 -0.69
C HIS A 150 -13.58 -21.34 -1.37
#